data_AF-A0A4R6YLY6-F1
#
_entry.id   AF-A0A4R6YLY6-F1
#
_cell.length_a   1.000
_cell.length_b   1.000
_cell.length_c   1.000
_cell.angle_alpha   90.00
_cell.angle_beta   90.00
_cell.angle_gamma   90.00
#
_symmetry.space_group_name_H-M   'P 1'
#
loop_
_entity.id
_entity.type
_entity.pdbx_description
1 polymer ?
#
loop_
_entity_poly.entity_id
_entity_poly.type
_entity_poly.pdbx_seq_one_letter_code
_entity_poly.pdbx_strand_id
1 'polypeptide(L)'
;MTARCRNFSRVIGRSLVGWLFSGIGAMGVMAHDVEPPRAKPSDSMAARSSAASRPSEEGRLISIVVLLKVPRELGERDVAEAAAQIGGHGGLNNDPAPVVSMPPYFRVRLPSGSYVVNDIDEPYLPANDPSIASISDGRLRDAVAGHRAWMSVDWAANKEPNDLRQAYGDIGKLIVALAGPNAVALYSPDLGQFGAYNERVLSSLASDDPLVVFDTSVNDVGVVSIRDDDQKLVVASTQARDQWTRFVDAFEHRRGTQFAVKGRLVEGQLVEHMWLSVTALDRDQVHGTLDNVPTALPSFKRGQDLHIRREDVDDWLYLDAERQPVGGFTLPVLEEAVDRGAQ
;
A
#
# COMPACT_ATOMS: atom_id res chain seq x y z
N MET A 1 21.13 29.88 37.44
CA MET A 1 21.71 29.47 36.14
C MET A 1 21.69 27.95 36.06
N THR A 2 21.18 27.24 35.06
CA THR A 2 20.18 27.46 34.01
C THR A 2 19.77 26.04 33.62
N ALA A 3 18.47 25.76 33.50
CA ALA A 3 17.97 24.48 32.97
C ALA A 3 18.20 24.39 31.45
N ARG A 4 18.37 23.17 30.92
CA ARG A 4 17.77 22.65 29.67
C ARG A 4 18.34 21.27 29.33
N CYS A 5 17.48 20.26 29.39
CA CYS A 5 17.46 19.11 28.47
C CYS A 5 16.18 18.29 28.75
N ARG A 6 15.05 18.82 28.27
CA ARG A 6 13.81 18.08 27.99
C ARG A 6 13.29 18.66 26.68
N ASN A 7 13.33 17.87 25.61
CA ASN A 7 12.46 17.95 24.42
C ASN A 7 13.05 17.08 23.31
N PHE A 8 12.74 15.78 23.30
CA PHE A 8 12.94 14.94 22.11
C PHE A 8 11.82 13.90 21.89
N SER A 9 10.64 14.08 22.50
CA SER A 9 9.58 13.06 22.46
C SER A 9 8.22 13.57 21.91
N ARG A 10 8.20 14.60 21.06
CA ARG A 10 6.93 15.24 20.63
C ARG A 10 6.66 15.34 19.12
N VAL A 11 7.44 14.68 18.26
CA VAL A 11 7.31 14.87 16.79
C VAL A 11 6.54 13.75 16.08
N ILE A 12 6.35 12.58 16.68
CA ILE A 12 5.82 11.41 15.94
C ILE A 12 4.27 11.34 15.92
N GLY A 13 3.57 11.83 16.96
CA GLY A 13 2.10 11.77 17.04
C GLY A 13 1.33 12.74 16.13
N ARG A 14 1.99 13.48 15.23
CA ARG A 14 1.34 14.38 14.26
C ARG A 14 1.07 13.73 12.90
N SER A 15 1.61 12.53 12.66
CA SER A 15 1.61 11.91 11.33
C SER A 15 0.21 11.39 10.91
N LEU A 16 -0.46 10.54 11.70
CA LEU A 16 -1.75 9.96 11.28
C LEU A 16 -2.93 10.95 11.30
N VAL A 17 -2.93 11.90 12.23
CA VAL A 17 -3.98 12.94 12.31
C VAL A 17 -3.88 13.91 11.14
N GLY A 18 -2.66 14.21 10.67
CA GLY A 18 -2.46 14.97 9.44
C GLY A 18 -2.99 14.24 8.21
N TRP A 19 -2.86 12.91 8.16
CA TRP A 19 -3.33 12.05 7.06
C TRP A 19 -4.86 12.01 6.95
N LEU A 20 -5.55 11.78 8.07
CA LEU A 20 -7.03 11.78 8.14
C LEU A 20 -7.66 13.06 7.57
N PHE A 21 -6.93 14.18 7.60
CA PHE A 21 -7.45 15.51 7.31
C PHE A 21 -6.81 16.22 6.11
N SER A 22 -5.82 15.60 5.45
CA SER A 22 -5.18 16.13 4.23
C SER A 22 -5.82 15.61 2.94
N GLY A 23 -6.94 14.89 3.02
CA GLY A 23 -7.61 14.29 1.85
C GLY A 23 -6.88 13.07 1.25
N ILE A 24 -5.87 12.55 1.97
CA ILE A 24 -5.09 11.37 1.61
C ILE A 24 -5.46 10.27 2.63
N GLY A 25 -6.36 9.37 2.23
CA GLY A 25 -6.64 8.06 2.84
C GLY A 25 -6.67 7.95 4.37
N ALA A 26 -7.86 7.85 4.97
CA ALA A 26 -8.02 7.38 6.36
C ALA A 26 -7.69 5.87 6.49
N MET A 27 -7.22 5.40 7.66
CA MET A 27 -7.00 3.96 7.91
C MET A 27 -8.32 3.22 8.20
N GLY A 28 -8.72 2.30 7.33
CA GLY A 28 -9.70 1.26 7.58
C GLY A 28 -9.09 0.03 8.26
N VAL A 29 -9.93 -0.79 8.92
CA VAL A 29 -9.52 -2.07 9.52
C VAL A 29 -10.44 -3.17 9.02
N MET A 30 -9.86 -4.29 8.58
CA MET A 30 -10.60 -5.51 8.24
C MET A 30 -10.44 -6.55 9.34
N ALA A 31 -11.53 -7.26 9.62
CA ALA A 31 -11.55 -8.38 10.54
C ALA A 31 -12.20 -9.62 9.91
N HIS A 32 -11.70 -10.79 10.30
CA HIS A 32 -12.18 -12.08 9.81
C HIS A 32 -12.84 -12.86 10.94
N ASP A 33 -14.15 -13.07 10.83
CA ASP A 33 -14.90 -14.04 11.64
C ASP A 33 -14.93 -15.40 10.93
N VAL A 34 -14.28 -16.41 11.52
CA VAL A 34 -14.48 -17.82 11.18
C VAL A 34 -14.64 -18.61 12.48
N GLU A 35 -15.87 -18.97 12.81
CA GLU A 35 -16.18 -19.90 13.90
C GLU A 35 -15.89 -21.34 13.46
N PRO A 36 -15.06 -22.14 14.17
CA PRO A 36 -14.70 -23.47 13.71
C PRO A 36 -15.72 -24.52 14.20
N PRO A 37 -16.06 -25.54 13.38
CA PRO A 37 -16.88 -26.66 13.85
C PRO A 37 -16.08 -27.56 14.79
N ARG A 38 -16.73 -28.00 15.89
CA ARG A 38 -16.18 -28.96 16.87
C ARG A 38 -15.82 -30.29 16.22
N ALA A 39 -14.55 -30.68 16.26
CA ALA A 39 -14.08 -32.03 15.93
C ALA A 39 -13.98 -32.93 17.17
N LYS A 40 -14.32 -34.21 17.01
CA LYS A 40 -14.09 -35.30 18.00
C LYS A 40 -12.67 -35.90 17.81
N PRO A 41 -12.10 -36.57 18.85
CA PRO A 41 -10.67 -36.85 18.91
C PRO A 41 -10.27 -38.26 18.44
N SER A 42 -9.19 -38.33 17.65
CA SER A 42 -8.24 -39.44 17.37
C SER A 42 -7.74 -39.24 15.93
N ASP A 43 -6.46 -39.18 15.54
CA ASP A 43 -5.23 -39.73 16.08
C ASP A 43 -4.06 -38.78 15.78
N SER A 44 -3.05 -38.79 16.66
CA SER A 44 -1.79 -38.10 16.46
C SER A 44 -0.91 -38.83 15.45
N MET A 45 -0.38 -38.12 14.45
CA MET A 45 0.99 -38.36 13.96
C MET A 45 1.49 -37.20 13.08
N ALA A 46 2.62 -36.63 13.52
CA ALA A 46 3.60 -35.86 12.75
C ALA A 46 3.14 -34.58 12.03
N ALA A 47 3.18 -33.47 12.76
CA ALA A 47 3.26 -32.13 12.18
C ALA A 47 4.58 -31.98 11.39
N ARG A 48 4.48 -32.03 10.06
CA ARG A 48 5.50 -31.47 9.16
C ARG A 48 5.14 -30.02 8.88
N SER A 49 6.03 -29.13 9.30
CA SER A 49 6.06 -27.72 8.95
C SER A 49 5.97 -27.55 7.43
N SER A 50 4.87 -26.97 6.97
CA SER A 50 4.68 -26.54 5.58
C SER A 50 5.34 -25.18 5.40
N ALA A 51 6.67 -25.16 5.35
CA ALA A 51 7.38 -24.06 4.72
C ALA A 51 7.04 -24.10 3.23
N ALA A 52 6.44 -23.02 2.71
CA ALA A 52 6.27 -22.84 1.28
C ALA A 52 7.62 -23.06 0.60
N SER A 53 7.70 -24.08 -0.24
CA SER A 53 8.89 -24.47 -0.98
C SER A 53 9.29 -23.32 -1.90
N ARG A 54 10.45 -22.69 -1.63
CA ARG A 54 11.09 -21.77 -2.57
C ARG A 54 11.30 -22.49 -3.91
N PRO A 55 10.98 -21.86 -5.05
CA PRO A 55 11.27 -22.44 -6.35
C PRO A 55 12.78 -22.71 -6.49
N SER A 56 13.13 -23.77 -7.21
CA SER A 56 14.50 -24.26 -7.45
C SER A 56 15.42 -23.17 -8.02
N GLU A 57 16.71 -23.21 -7.66
CA GLU A 57 17.77 -22.25 -8.06
C GLU A 57 18.04 -22.13 -9.58
N GLU A 58 17.33 -22.88 -10.44
CA GLU A 58 17.36 -22.71 -11.89
C GLU A 58 16.30 -21.70 -12.36
N GLY A 59 16.75 -20.51 -12.79
CA GLY A 59 15.93 -19.60 -13.60
C GLY A 59 15.25 -18.43 -12.88
N ARG A 60 15.84 -17.89 -11.81
CA ARG A 60 15.35 -16.67 -11.14
C ARG A 60 15.36 -15.47 -12.11
N LEU A 61 14.18 -14.93 -12.42
CA LEU A 61 14.06 -13.73 -13.26
C LEU A 61 14.18 -12.47 -12.39
N ILE A 62 15.37 -11.86 -12.39
CA ILE A 62 15.62 -10.59 -11.69
C ILE A 62 15.02 -9.47 -12.53
N SER A 63 13.81 -9.06 -12.15
CA SER A 63 12.99 -8.12 -12.91
C SER A 63 12.04 -7.37 -12.00
N ILE A 64 11.70 -6.15 -12.39
CA ILE A 64 10.50 -5.46 -11.94
C ILE A 64 9.67 -5.09 -13.16
N VAL A 65 8.40 -5.45 -13.11
CA VAL A 65 7.39 -5.16 -14.13
C VAL A 65 6.52 -4.01 -13.64
N VAL A 66 6.23 -3.07 -14.52
CA VAL A 66 5.33 -1.93 -14.34
C VAL A 66 4.10 -2.18 -15.20
N LEU A 67 2.93 -2.29 -14.58
CA LEU A 67 1.67 -2.44 -15.29
C LEU A 67 1.14 -1.06 -15.69
N LEU A 68 0.66 -0.95 -16.93
CA LEU A 68 0.23 0.31 -17.53
C LEU A 68 -1.27 0.28 -17.85
N LYS A 69 -1.94 1.40 -17.58
CA LYS A 69 -3.37 1.59 -17.88
C LYS A 69 -3.67 1.59 -19.38
N VAL A 70 -2.75 2.10 -20.18
CA VAL A 70 -2.85 2.19 -21.63
C VAL A 70 -1.50 1.83 -22.27
N PRO A 71 -1.50 1.25 -23.47
CA PRO A 71 -0.29 1.10 -24.27
C PRO A 71 0.43 2.43 -24.50
N ARG A 72 1.73 2.33 -24.69
CA ARG A 72 2.60 3.42 -25.11
C ARG A 72 3.69 2.87 -26.02
N GLU A 73 4.44 3.77 -26.63
CA GLU A 73 5.63 3.43 -27.39
C GLU A 73 6.82 4.17 -26.77
N LEU A 74 7.75 3.44 -26.17
CA LEU A 74 9.05 3.95 -25.78
C LEU A 74 9.96 4.05 -27.00
N GLY A 75 10.61 5.22 -27.16
CA GLY A 75 11.65 5.41 -28.16
C GLY A 75 13.04 5.06 -27.61
N GLU A 76 13.97 4.74 -28.51
CA GLU A 76 15.39 4.55 -28.15
C GLU A 76 15.95 5.75 -27.39
N ARG A 77 15.53 6.96 -27.77
CA ARG A 77 15.93 8.20 -27.12
C ARG A 77 15.51 8.25 -25.65
N ASP A 78 14.27 7.87 -25.35
CA ASP A 78 13.74 7.89 -23.98
C ASP A 78 14.54 6.94 -23.09
N VAL A 79 14.84 5.74 -23.60
CA VAL A 79 15.65 4.73 -22.90
C VAL A 79 17.10 5.17 -22.74
N ALA A 80 17.69 5.81 -23.75
CA ALA A 80 19.05 6.32 -23.67
C ALA A 80 19.19 7.48 -22.68
N GLU A 81 18.22 8.39 -22.64
CA GLU A 81 18.16 9.49 -21.67
C GLU A 81 18.01 8.95 -20.24
N ALA A 82 17.13 7.97 -20.02
CA ALA A 82 16.98 7.30 -18.72
C ALA A 82 18.27 6.59 -18.28
N ALA A 83 18.94 5.86 -19.17
CA ALA A 83 20.20 5.19 -18.87
C ALA A 83 21.31 6.20 -18.52
N ALA A 84 21.40 7.31 -19.26
CA ALA A 84 22.40 8.34 -19.01
C ALA A 84 22.25 9.00 -17.63
N GLN A 85 21.03 9.19 -17.14
CA GLN A 85 20.76 9.78 -15.82
C GLN A 85 21.34 8.97 -14.65
N ILE A 86 21.54 7.67 -14.84
CA ILE A 86 21.96 6.75 -13.77
C ILE A 86 23.38 6.22 -13.97
N GLY A 87 24.16 6.86 -14.84
CA GLY A 87 25.56 6.51 -15.10
C GLY A 87 25.78 5.55 -16.28
N GLY A 88 24.76 5.34 -17.12
CA GLY A 88 24.96 4.72 -18.43
C GLY A 88 25.88 5.60 -19.29
N HIS A 89 26.93 5.01 -19.83
CA HIS A 89 27.88 5.73 -20.69
C HIS A 89 27.74 5.25 -22.13
N GLY A 90 27.42 6.19 -23.01
CA GLY A 90 27.68 6.12 -24.45
C GLY A 90 28.82 7.05 -24.76
N GLY A 91 30.04 6.54 -24.82
CA GLY A 91 31.21 7.39 -25.02
C GLY A 91 31.31 7.91 -26.46
N LEU A 92 31.54 9.21 -26.59
CA LEU A 92 31.96 9.96 -27.80
C LEU A 92 33.26 9.42 -28.46
N ASN A 93 33.76 8.24 -28.08
CA ASN A 93 34.98 7.60 -28.56
C ASN A 93 34.78 6.08 -28.64
N ASN A 94 34.33 5.56 -29.80
CA ASN A 94 34.32 4.14 -30.17
C ASN A 94 33.70 3.12 -29.19
N ASP A 95 32.94 3.57 -28.19
CA ASP A 95 32.16 2.69 -27.33
C ASP A 95 30.79 2.48 -27.99
N PRO A 96 30.32 1.23 -28.23
CA PRO A 96 28.98 1.01 -28.76
C PRO A 96 27.94 1.73 -27.89
N ALA A 97 26.90 2.27 -28.53
CA ALA A 97 25.85 3.05 -27.87
C ALA A 97 25.34 2.35 -26.59
N PRO A 98 25.01 3.11 -25.53
CA PRO A 98 24.61 2.56 -24.23
C PRO A 98 23.29 1.79 -24.32
N VAL A 99 22.56 2.02 -25.41
CA VAL A 99 21.34 1.34 -25.79
C VAL A 99 21.54 0.69 -27.16
N VAL A 100 21.22 -0.59 -27.27
CA VAL A 100 21.03 -1.28 -28.56
C VAL A 100 19.54 -1.57 -28.69
N SER A 101 18.90 -0.98 -29.71
CA SER A 101 17.43 -0.95 -29.85
C SER A 101 16.91 -1.94 -30.88
N MET A 102 15.80 -2.59 -30.54
CA MET A 102 14.92 -3.27 -31.49
C MET A 102 13.52 -3.29 -30.85
N PRO A 103 12.74 -2.19 -30.95
CA PRO A 103 11.43 -2.09 -30.31
C PRO A 103 10.58 -3.34 -30.56
N PRO A 104 9.90 -3.87 -29.54
CA PRO A 104 9.66 -3.29 -28.20
C PRO A 104 10.77 -3.55 -27.15
N TYR A 105 11.96 -3.97 -27.57
CA TYR A 105 13.06 -4.40 -26.69
C TYR A 105 14.27 -3.48 -26.79
N PHE A 106 14.80 -3.07 -25.64
CA PHE A 106 15.98 -2.21 -25.57
C PHE A 106 17.01 -2.82 -24.65
N ARG A 107 18.21 -3.09 -25.16
CA ARG A 107 19.32 -3.54 -24.31
C ARG A 107 20.07 -2.33 -23.78
N VAL A 108 20.12 -2.19 -22.46
CA VAL A 108 20.79 -1.10 -21.74
C VAL A 108 22.08 -1.62 -21.10
N ARG A 109 23.18 -0.90 -21.24
CA ARG A 109 24.45 -1.21 -20.56
C ARG A 109 24.76 -0.15 -19.50
N LEU A 110 24.96 -0.61 -18.28
CA LEU A 110 25.40 0.19 -17.13
C LEU A 110 26.74 -0.36 -16.61
N PRO A 111 27.48 0.39 -15.78
CA PRO A 111 28.73 -0.11 -15.17
C PRO A 111 28.55 -1.41 -14.37
N SER A 112 27.37 -1.61 -13.79
CA SER A 112 26.97 -2.78 -12.99
C SER A 112 26.60 -4.01 -13.83
N GLY A 113 26.22 -3.84 -15.10
CA GLY A 113 25.84 -4.95 -15.97
C GLY A 113 24.98 -4.57 -17.17
N SER A 114 24.33 -5.59 -17.75
CA SER A 114 23.45 -5.43 -18.90
C SER A 114 22.02 -5.73 -18.50
N TYR A 115 21.10 -4.91 -19.01
CA TYR A 115 19.68 -4.94 -18.71
C TYR A 115 18.87 -4.97 -20.00
N VAL A 116 17.64 -5.49 -19.94
CA VAL A 116 16.66 -5.38 -21.01
C VAL A 116 15.49 -4.54 -20.49
N VAL A 117 15.11 -3.53 -21.26
CA VAL A 117 13.83 -2.84 -21.07
C VAL A 117 12.86 -3.41 -22.10
N ASN A 118 11.73 -3.93 -21.65
CA ASN A 118 10.63 -4.39 -22.49
C ASN A 118 9.50 -3.35 -22.41
N ASP A 119 8.83 -3.03 -23.52
CA ASP A 119 7.65 -2.14 -23.56
C ASP A 119 6.56 -2.74 -24.46
N ILE A 120 5.63 -3.47 -23.85
CA ILE A 120 4.69 -4.35 -24.55
C ILE A 120 3.28 -3.77 -24.45
N ASP A 121 2.58 -3.69 -25.58
CA ASP A 121 1.24 -3.11 -25.74
C ASP A 121 0.09 -4.09 -25.47
N GLU A 122 0.40 -5.22 -24.85
CA GLU A 122 -0.52 -6.27 -24.43
C GLU A 122 -0.53 -6.41 -22.90
N PRO A 123 -1.61 -6.90 -22.28
CA PRO A 123 -1.62 -7.20 -20.84
C PRO A 123 -0.53 -8.22 -20.46
N TYR A 124 0.14 -7.99 -19.34
CA TYR A 124 1.13 -8.90 -18.77
C TYR A 124 0.49 -10.21 -18.31
N LEU A 125 -0.72 -10.11 -17.75
CA LEU A 125 -1.54 -11.24 -17.32
C LEU A 125 -2.94 -11.10 -17.91
N PRO A 126 -3.61 -12.21 -18.24
CA PRO A 126 -5.01 -12.16 -18.64
C PRO A 126 -5.89 -11.72 -17.46
N ALA A 127 -7.00 -11.02 -17.73
CA ALA A 127 -7.86 -10.46 -16.69
C ALA A 127 -8.49 -11.51 -15.73
N ASN A 128 -8.49 -12.79 -16.14
CA ASN A 128 -8.98 -13.92 -15.35
C ASN A 128 -7.84 -14.74 -14.69
N ASP A 129 -6.62 -14.20 -14.64
CA ASP A 129 -5.51 -14.90 -13.99
C ASP A 129 -5.81 -15.14 -12.49
N PRO A 130 -5.68 -16.37 -11.97
CA PRO A 130 -5.97 -16.69 -10.58
C PRO A 130 -5.14 -15.89 -9.56
N SER A 131 -3.94 -15.45 -9.92
CA SER A 131 -3.08 -14.65 -9.04
C SER A 131 -3.71 -13.30 -8.70
N ILE A 132 -4.53 -12.74 -9.59
CA ILE A 132 -5.25 -11.47 -9.37
C ILE A 132 -6.25 -11.62 -8.23
N ALA A 133 -7.00 -12.74 -8.21
CA ALA A 133 -7.98 -13.00 -7.16
C ALA A 133 -7.35 -13.13 -5.75
N SER A 134 -6.05 -13.45 -5.68
CA SER A 134 -5.31 -13.56 -4.42
C SER A 134 -4.81 -12.23 -3.85
N ILE A 135 -4.88 -11.14 -4.62
CA ILE A 135 -4.49 -9.80 -4.16
C ILE A 135 -5.54 -9.31 -3.16
N SER A 136 -5.17 -9.08 -1.90
CA SER A 136 -6.11 -8.63 -0.86
C SER A 136 -6.60 -7.19 -1.06
N ASP A 137 -5.70 -6.28 -1.45
CA ASP A 137 -6.03 -4.88 -1.75
C ASP A 137 -6.88 -4.80 -3.04
N GLY A 138 -8.14 -4.39 -2.88
CA GLY A 138 -9.10 -4.25 -3.97
C GLY A 138 -8.70 -3.22 -5.01
N ARG A 139 -8.04 -2.12 -4.63
CA ARG A 139 -7.55 -1.10 -5.57
C ARG A 139 -6.40 -1.62 -6.40
N LEU A 140 -5.45 -2.30 -5.75
CA LEU A 140 -4.35 -2.95 -6.45
C LEU A 140 -4.90 -4.06 -7.35
N ARG A 141 -5.86 -4.84 -6.87
CA ARG A 141 -6.54 -5.88 -7.66
C ARG A 141 -7.21 -5.30 -8.90
N ASP A 142 -7.96 -4.22 -8.78
CA ASP A 142 -8.62 -3.55 -9.90
C ASP A 142 -7.62 -2.94 -10.89
N ALA A 143 -6.53 -2.36 -10.39
CA ALA A 143 -5.44 -1.83 -11.20
C ALA A 143 -4.75 -2.95 -12.00
N VAL A 144 -4.44 -4.07 -11.35
CA VAL A 144 -3.85 -5.26 -11.98
C VAL A 144 -4.85 -5.92 -12.94
N ALA A 145 -6.14 -6.00 -12.63
CA ALA A 145 -7.13 -6.58 -13.54
C ALA A 145 -7.36 -5.69 -14.79
N GLY A 146 -7.27 -4.36 -14.62
CA GLY A 146 -7.59 -3.37 -15.65
C GLY A 146 -6.42 -2.91 -16.51
N HIS A 147 -5.18 -3.33 -16.23
CA HIS A 147 -4.01 -2.96 -17.03
C HIS A 147 -4.12 -3.48 -18.46
N ARG A 148 -3.46 -2.78 -19.40
CA ARG A 148 -3.58 -3.02 -20.84
C ARG A 148 -2.24 -3.21 -21.54
N ALA A 149 -1.16 -2.86 -20.87
CA ALA A 149 0.21 -2.89 -21.37
C ALA A 149 1.15 -3.06 -20.17
N TRP A 150 2.42 -3.35 -20.43
CA TRP A 150 3.44 -3.39 -19.39
C TRP A 150 4.81 -2.97 -19.91
N MET A 151 5.62 -2.47 -18.98
CA MET A 151 7.05 -2.30 -19.19
C MET A 151 7.79 -3.12 -18.14
N SER A 152 8.94 -3.71 -18.45
CA SER A 152 9.82 -4.25 -17.41
C SER A 152 11.25 -3.80 -17.61
N VAL A 153 12.03 -3.90 -16.53
CA VAL A 153 13.49 -3.83 -16.61
C VAL A 153 14.05 -5.11 -15.99
N ASP A 154 14.75 -5.87 -16.83
CA ASP A 154 15.24 -7.21 -16.51
C ASP A 154 16.76 -7.22 -16.49
N TRP A 155 17.34 -8.03 -15.62
CA TRP A 155 18.75 -8.41 -15.72
C TRP A 155 18.99 -9.30 -16.95
N ALA A 156 19.92 -8.91 -17.82
CA ALA A 156 20.10 -9.51 -19.16
C ALA A 156 21.21 -10.56 -19.26
N ALA A 157 21.77 -11.04 -18.15
CA ALA A 157 22.88 -11.99 -18.18
C ALA A 157 22.46 -13.41 -17.78
N ASN A 158 23.11 -14.40 -18.38
CA ASN A 158 22.87 -15.84 -18.12
C ASN A 158 23.33 -16.29 -16.72
N LYS A 159 23.99 -15.41 -15.97
CA LYS A 159 24.41 -15.63 -14.59
C LYS A 159 23.78 -14.57 -13.73
N GLU A 160 23.47 -14.93 -12.48
CA GLU A 160 23.07 -13.93 -11.49
C GLU A 160 24.11 -12.80 -11.38
N PRO A 161 23.66 -11.57 -11.09
CA PRO A 161 24.56 -10.47 -10.84
C PRO A 161 25.42 -10.75 -9.61
N ASN A 162 26.69 -10.32 -9.66
CA ASN A 162 27.58 -10.42 -8.50
C ASN A 162 27.07 -9.62 -7.29
N ASP A 163 26.30 -8.55 -7.55
CA ASP A 163 25.63 -7.74 -6.55
C ASP A 163 24.15 -7.59 -6.93
N LEU A 164 23.32 -8.41 -6.30
CA LEU A 164 21.88 -8.43 -6.53
C LEU A 164 21.20 -7.13 -6.07
N ARG A 165 21.69 -6.50 -5.00
CA ARG A 165 21.14 -5.24 -4.50
C ARG A 165 21.39 -4.13 -5.49
N GLN A 166 22.63 -4.05 -6.01
CA GLN A 166 22.97 -3.09 -7.05
C GLN A 166 22.12 -3.31 -8.32
N ALA A 167 21.93 -4.57 -8.74
CA ALA A 167 21.11 -4.88 -9.91
C ALA A 167 19.66 -4.38 -9.77
N TYR A 168 19.02 -4.66 -8.63
CA TYR A 168 17.68 -4.14 -8.34
C TYR A 168 17.67 -2.61 -8.19
N GLY A 169 18.72 -2.01 -7.63
CA GLY A 169 18.86 -0.55 -7.54
C GLY A 169 18.87 0.13 -8.91
N ASP A 170 19.55 -0.47 -9.88
CA ASP A 170 19.58 0.04 -11.25
C ASP A 170 18.24 -0.17 -11.98
N ILE A 171 17.61 -1.34 -11.77
CA ILE A 171 16.24 -1.62 -12.25
C ILE A 171 15.27 -0.56 -11.73
N GLY A 172 15.27 -0.31 -10.42
CA GLY A 172 14.39 0.68 -9.79
C GLY A 172 14.59 2.08 -10.33
N LYS A 173 15.83 2.53 -10.50
CA LYS A 173 16.12 3.86 -11.07
C LYS A 173 15.73 3.98 -12.54
N LEU A 174 15.95 2.95 -13.36
CA LEU A 174 15.46 2.92 -14.75
C LEU A 174 13.93 3.00 -14.79
N ILE A 175 13.25 2.27 -13.92
CA ILE A 175 11.79 2.36 -13.80
C ILE A 175 11.36 3.76 -13.40
N VAL A 176 11.98 4.39 -12.42
CA VAL A 176 11.62 5.76 -12.00
C VAL A 176 11.79 6.76 -13.15
N ALA A 177 12.83 6.60 -13.97
CA ALA A 177 13.07 7.47 -15.12
C ALA A 177 12.11 7.21 -16.30
N LEU A 178 11.64 5.97 -16.47
CA LEU A 178 10.83 5.56 -17.61
C LEU A 178 9.34 5.43 -17.32
N ALA A 179 8.95 5.24 -16.06
CA ALA A 179 7.57 5.03 -15.67
C ALA A 179 6.80 6.34 -15.81
N GLY A 180 5.84 6.33 -16.73
CA GLY A 180 5.00 7.49 -17.01
C GLY A 180 3.80 7.59 -16.06
N PRO A 181 2.93 8.60 -16.25
CA PRO A 181 1.71 8.79 -15.45
C PRO A 181 0.67 7.67 -15.62
N ASN A 182 0.86 6.77 -16.59
CA ASN A 182 -0.04 5.66 -16.87
C ASN A 182 0.30 4.38 -16.10
N ALA A 183 1.38 4.37 -15.31
CA ALA A 183 1.70 3.24 -14.44
C ALA A 183 0.69 3.11 -13.30
N VAL A 184 0.24 1.88 -13.04
CA VAL A 184 -0.84 1.61 -12.07
C VAL A 184 -0.48 0.58 -11.01
N ALA A 185 0.49 -0.30 -11.29
CA ALA A 185 0.95 -1.30 -10.34
C ALA A 185 2.37 -1.76 -10.71
N LEU A 186 3.04 -2.41 -9.75
CA LEU A 186 4.30 -3.10 -9.92
C LEU A 186 4.09 -4.61 -9.73
N TYR A 187 4.95 -5.41 -10.35
CA TYR A 187 5.03 -6.84 -10.12
C TYR A 187 6.49 -7.29 -10.11
N SER A 188 6.86 -8.14 -9.15
CA SER A 188 8.15 -8.83 -9.12
C SER A 188 7.93 -10.31 -9.44
N PRO A 189 8.35 -10.79 -10.62
CA PRO A 189 8.27 -12.20 -10.97
C PRO A 189 9.07 -13.09 -10.02
N ASP A 190 10.21 -12.57 -9.54
CA ASP A 190 11.08 -13.23 -8.59
C ASP A 190 10.40 -13.49 -7.23
N LEU A 191 9.70 -12.47 -6.71
CA LEU A 191 9.00 -12.58 -5.44
C LEU A 191 7.58 -13.16 -5.59
N GLY A 192 7.05 -13.17 -6.81
CA GLY A 192 5.65 -13.51 -7.08
C GLY A 192 4.66 -12.52 -6.44
N GLN A 193 5.06 -11.26 -6.29
CA GLN A 193 4.32 -10.25 -5.53
C GLN A 193 3.96 -9.03 -6.37
N PHE A 194 2.76 -8.49 -6.13
CA PHE A 194 2.30 -7.22 -6.66
C PHE A 194 2.54 -6.09 -5.66
N GLY A 195 2.80 -4.89 -6.16
CA GLY A 195 2.89 -3.66 -5.38
C GLY A 195 2.05 -2.54 -6.00
N ALA A 196 1.61 -1.60 -5.17
CA ALA A 196 0.92 -0.40 -5.64
C ALA A 196 1.92 0.52 -6.37
N TYR A 197 1.43 1.37 -7.27
CA TYR A 197 2.24 2.42 -7.89
C TYR A 197 1.81 3.80 -7.38
N ASN A 198 2.69 4.47 -6.63
CA ASN A 198 2.47 5.82 -6.08
C ASN A 198 3.81 6.55 -5.83
N GLU A 199 3.76 7.84 -5.48
CA GLU A 199 4.97 8.68 -5.29
C GLU A 199 5.91 8.16 -4.19
N ARG A 200 5.36 7.51 -3.15
CA ARG A 200 6.17 6.90 -2.08
C ARG A 200 6.93 5.69 -2.59
N VAL A 201 6.26 4.83 -3.37
CA VAL A 201 6.86 3.68 -4.04
C VAL A 201 7.95 4.11 -5.02
N LEU A 202 7.75 5.20 -5.77
CA LEU A 202 8.79 5.77 -6.64
C LEU A 202 10.03 6.21 -5.86
N SER A 203 9.84 6.87 -4.71
CA SER A 203 10.94 7.28 -3.84
C SER A 203 11.72 6.07 -3.29
N SER A 204 11.00 5.00 -2.95
CA SER A 204 11.60 3.73 -2.50
C SER A 204 12.32 2.97 -3.62
N LEU A 205 11.78 2.95 -4.84
CA LEU A 205 12.45 2.35 -6.02
C LEU A 205 13.77 3.04 -6.35
N ALA A 206 13.90 4.33 -6.07
CA ALA A 206 15.14 5.07 -6.25
C ALA A 206 16.14 4.95 -5.08
N SER A 207 15.76 4.25 -4.00
CA SER A 207 16.54 4.14 -2.77
C SER A 207 17.56 2.99 -2.81
N ASP A 208 18.29 2.82 -1.71
CA ASP A 208 19.27 1.73 -1.54
C ASP A 208 18.62 0.34 -1.35
N ASP A 209 17.30 0.28 -1.13
CA ASP A 209 16.53 -0.95 -1.02
C ASP A 209 15.21 -0.88 -1.82
N PRO A 210 15.26 -1.06 -3.15
CA PRO A 210 14.10 -0.92 -4.02
C PRO A 210 13.06 -2.05 -3.87
N LEU A 211 13.42 -3.19 -3.26
CA LEU A 211 12.48 -4.31 -3.10
C LEU A 211 11.49 -4.11 -1.95
N VAL A 212 11.74 -3.13 -1.07
CA VAL A 212 10.83 -2.76 0.01
C VAL A 212 9.43 -2.37 -0.51
N VAL A 213 9.32 -2.01 -1.79
CA VAL A 213 8.05 -1.67 -2.45
C VAL A 213 7.11 -2.87 -2.63
N PHE A 214 7.59 -4.10 -2.44
CA PHE A 214 6.77 -5.30 -2.45
C PHE A 214 6.39 -5.75 -1.04
N ASP A 215 6.88 -5.08 0.00
CA ASP A 215 6.38 -5.27 1.35
C ASP A 215 5.01 -4.61 1.51
N THR A 216 4.08 -5.36 2.10
CA THR A 216 2.72 -4.92 2.45
C THR A 216 2.76 -3.63 3.27
N SER A 217 3.77 -3.43 4.13
CA SER A 217 3.92 -2.24 4.97
C SER A 217 4.10 -0.92 4.18
N VAL A 218 4.57 -1.00 2.92
CA VAL A 218 4.79 0.15 2.02
C VAL A 218 3.62 0.36 1.07
N ASN A 219 2.91 -0.72 0.71
CA ASN A 219 1.78 -0.71 -0.22
C ASN A 219 0.45 -0.38 0.45
N ASP A 220 0.29 -0.70 1.73
CA ASP A 220 -0.99 -0.58 2.43
C ASP A 220 -1.20 0.85 2.96
N VAL A 221 -1.55 1.75 2.04
CA VAL A 221 -2.09 3.05 2.43
C VAL A 221 -3.54 2.86 2.85
N GLY A 222 -3.71 2.41 4.09
CA GLY A 222 -4.93 2.63 4.84
C GLY A 222 -5.82 1.42 5.08
N VAL A 223 -5.34 0.16 5.01
CA VAL A 223 -6.05 -0.97 5.62
C VAL A 223 -5.12 -1.65 6.63
N VAL A 224 -5.58 -1.81 7.87
CA VAL A 224 -4.84 -2.54 8.90
C VAL A 224 -5.65 -3.77 9.26
N SER A 225 -5.16 -4.96 8.95
CA SER A 225 -5.83 -6.22 9.30
C SER A 225 -5.49 -6.60 10.74
N ILE A 226 -6.47 -6.55 11.63
CA ILE A 226 -6.33 -6.92 13.06
C ILE A 226 -7.49 -7.84 13.42
N ARG A 227 -7.23 -8.78 14.33
CA ARG A 227 -8.28 -9.66 14.87
C ARG A 227 -9.27 -8.84 15.70
N ASP A 228 -10.57 -9.10 15.57
CA ASP A 228 -11.62 -8.43 16.35
C ASP A 228 -11.44 -8.57 17.86
N ASP A 229 -10.78 -9.64 18.30
CA ASP A 229 -10.50 -9.95 19.70
C ASP A 229 -9.20 -9.32 20.23
N ASP A 230 -8.55 -8.42 19.49
CA ASP A 230 -7.38 -7.72 20.01
C ASP A 230 -7.77 -6.88 21.24
N GLN A 231 -7.31 -7.34 22.40
CA GLN A 231 -7.69 -6.76 23.68
C GLN A 231 -7.34 -5.26 23.78
N LYS A 232 -6.27 -4.79 23.11
CA LYS A 232 -5.92 -3.37 23.11
C LYS A 232 -6.92 -2.57 22.28
N LEU A 233 -7.33 -3.11 21.12
CA LEU A 233 -8.32 -2.46 20.26
C LEU A 233 -9.72 -2.42 20.91
N VAL A 234 -10.10 -3.50 21.59
CA VAL A 234 -11.36 -3.57 22.37
C VAL A 234 -11.36 -2.52 23.49
N VAL A 235 -10.26 -2.40 24.24
CA VAL A 235 -10.12 -1.40 25.32
C VAL A 235 -10.19 0.03 24.75
N ALA A 236 -9.47 0.31 23.66
CA ALA A 236 -9.49 1.61 23.00
C ALA A 236 -10.88 1.99 22.50
N SER A 237 -11.59 1.06 21.85
CA SER A 237 -12.95 1.30 21.35
C SER A 237 -13.95 1.49 22.48
N THR A 238 -13.78 0.78 23.61
CA THR A 238 -14.59 0.99 24.82
C THR A 238 -14.37 2.39 25.37
N GLN A 239 -13.11 2.84 25.48
CA GLN A 239 -12.79 4.19 25.93
C GLN A 239 -13.40 5.27 25.01
N ALA A 240 -13.41 5.04 23.70
CA ALA A 240 -14.05 5.95 22.76
C ALA A 240 -15.56 6.06 23.03
N ARG A 241 -16.24 4.92 23.22
CA ARG A 241 -17.67 4.87 23.54
C ARG A 241 -18.00 5.55 24.87
N ASP A 242 -17.18 5.35 25.90
CA ASP A 242 -17.35 5.99 27.21
C ASP A 242 -17.23 7.52 27.13
N GLN A 243 -16.41 8.03 26.20
CA GLN A 243 -16.21 9.45 26.00
C GLN A 243 -17.11 10.05 24.89
N TRP A 244 -18.06 9.29 24.34
CA TRP A 244 -18.94 9.71 23.24
C TRP A 244 -19.64 11.05 23.50
N THR A 245 -20.13 11.30 24.71
CA THR A 245 -20.82 12.55 25.06
C THR A 245 -19.94 13.79 24.84
N ARG A 246 -18.61 13.66 24.96
CA ARG A 246 -17.66 14.74 24.67
C ARG A 246 -17.63 15.09 23.19
N PHE A 247 -17.71 14.08 22.32
CA PHE A 247 -17.79 14.28 20.87
C PHE A 247 -19.08 14.98 20.47
N VAL A 248 -20.21 14.51 21.02
CA VAL A 248 -21.54 15.10 20.78
C VAL A 248 -21.56 16.57 21.21
N ASP A 249 -21.12 16.88 22.45
CA ASP A 249 -21.06 18.25 22.95
C ASP A 249 -20.21 19.15 22.04
N ALA A 250 -19.06 18.65 21.60
CA ALA A 250 -18.17 19.40 20.72
C ALA A 250 -18.81 19.64 19.33
N PHE A 251 -19.47 18.63 18.77
CA PHE A 251 -20.12 18.75 17.47
C PHE A 251 -21.32 19.70 17.50
N GLU A 252 -22.21 19.57 18.49
CA GLU A 252 -23.41 20.39 18.64
C GLU A 252 -23.09 21.85 18.90
N HIS A 253 -22.08 22.12 19.73
CA HIS A 253 -21.63 23.49 20.04
C HIS A 253 -20.56 24.02 19.08
N ARG A 254 -20.24 23.27 18.02
CA ARG A 254 -19.20 23.61 17.03
C ARG A 254 -17.85 23.97 17.68
N ARG A 255 -17.48 23.27 18.75
CA ARG A 255 -16.21 23.41 19.49
C ARG A 255 -15.12 22.55 18.84
N GLY A 256 -14.75 22.92 17.63
CA GLY A 256 -13.72 22.22 16.87
C GLY A 256 -14.04 22.14 15.39
N THR A 257 -13.21 21.39 14.67
CA THR A 257 -13.34 21.17 13.22
C THR A 257 -13.02 19.72 12.88
N GLN A 258 -13.40 19.33 11.66
CA GLN A 258 -13.08 18.02 11.08
C GLN A 258 -13.55 16.86 11.99
N PHE A 259 -14.85 16.83 12.27
CA PHE A 259 -15.45 15.78 13.07
C PHE A 259 -15.55 14.50 12.24
N ALA A 260 -15.00 13.40 12.75
CA ALA A 260 -15.04 12.10 12.10
C ALA A 260 -15.36 10.99 13.10
N VAL A 261 -16.04 9.95 12.62
CA VAL A 261 -16.29 8.71 13.37
C VAL A 261 -15.74 7.52 12.61
N LYS A 262 -15.22 6.53 13.32
CA LYS A 262 -14.92 5.22 12.76
C LYS A 262 -16.08 4.30 13.06
N GLY A 263 -16.68 3.74 12.01
CA GLY A 263 -17.84 2.88 12.14
C GLY A 263 -17.69 1.56 11.38
N ARG A 264 -18.35 0.53 11.91
CA ARG A 264 -18.52 -0.77 11.29
C ARG A 264 -19.50 -0.68 10.13
N LEU A 265 -19.06 -1.08 8.94
CA LEU A 265 -19.85 -1.23 7.73
C LEU A 265 -19.95 -2.72 7.38
N VAL A 266 -21.14 -3.17 6.98
CA VAL A 266 -21.42 -4.59 6.76
C VAL A 266 -22.11 -4.80 5.41
N GLU A 267 -21.60 -5.73 4.61
CA GLU A 267 -22.24 -6.23 3.39
C GLU A 267 -22.23 -7.76 3.38
N GLY A 268 -23.38 -8.38 3.68
CA GLY A 268 -23.46 -9.83 3.79
C GLY A 268 -22.60 -10.35 4.95
N GLN A 269 -21.51 -11.03 4.63
CA GLN A 269 -20.51 -11.54 5.60
C GLN A 269 -19.24 -10.66 5.66
N LEU A 270 -19.17 -9.61 4.84
CA LEU A 270 -18.01 -8.74 4.73
C LEU A 270 -18.17 -7.58 5.71
N VAL A 271 -17.12 -7.29 6.47
CA VAL A 271 -17.09 -6.25 7.49
C VAL A 271 -15.85 -5.38 7.28
N GLU A 272 -16.04 -4.08 7.22
CA GLU A 272 -14.95 -3.10 7.29
C GLU A 272 -15.26 -2.01 8.30
N HIS A 273 -14.23 -1.58 9.02
CA HIS A 273 -14.34 -0.44 9.91
C HIS A 273 -13.71 0.78 9.24
N MET A 274 -14.52 1.80 8.92
CA MET A 274 -14.10 2.94 8.12
C MET A 274 -14.36 4.27 8.82
N TRP A 275 -13.54 5.28 8.51
CA TRP A 275 -13.77 6.65 8.97
C TRP A 275 -14.77 7.37 8.05
N LEU A 276 -15.74 8.06 8.67
CA LEU A 276 -16.72 8.92 8.02
C LEU A 276 -16.58 10.35 8.55
N SER A 277 -16.59 11.33 7.66
CA SER A 277 -16.73 12.74 8.04
C SER A 277 -18.17 13.01 8.48
N VAL A 278 -18.36 13.48 9.70
CA VAL A 278 -19.69 13.67 10.29
C VAL A 278 -20.35 14.93 9.74
N THR A 279 -21.53 14.76 9.14
CA THR A 279 -22.36 15.83 8.60
C THR A 279 -23.52 16.19 9.53
N ALA A 280 -24.09 15.21 10.23
CA ALA A 280 -25.13 15.41 11.24
C ALA A 280 -25.10 14.32 12.33
N LEU A 281 -25.70 14.64 13.47
CA LEU A 281 -25.93 13.73 14.59
C LEU A 281 -27.40 13.79 15.00
N ASP A 282 -27.99 12.64 15.24
CA ASP A 282 -29.29 12.43 15.89
C ASP A 282 -29.12 11.50 17.10
N ARG A 283 -30.23 11.14 17.77
CA ARG A 283 -30.16 10.36 19.02
C ARG A 283 -29.46 9.02 18.88
N ASP A 284 -29.69 8.32 17.78
CA ASP A 284 -29.26 6.94 17.58
C ASP A 284 -28.37 6.75 16.34
N GLN A 285 -28.21 7.78 15.51
CA GLN A 285 -27.48 7.70 14.25
C GLN A 285 -26.42 8.80 14.11
N VAL A 286 -25.40 8.45 13.33
CA VAL A 286 -24.39 9.37 12.83
C VAL A 286 -24.55 9.43 11.32
N HIS A 287 -24.72 10.64 10.80
CA HIS A 287 -24.73 10.91 9.36
C HIS A 287 -23.36 11.37 8.97
N GLY A 288 -22.83 10.81 7.88
CA GLY A 288 -21.52 11.23 7.39
C GLY A 288 -21.24 10.80 5.98
N THR A 289 -20.15 11.34 5.43
CA THR A 289 -19.65 10.99 4.10
C THR A 289 -18.47 10.06 4.23
N LEU A 290 -18.44 9.03 3.39
CA LEU A 290 -17.31 8.12 3.33
C LEU A 290 -16.14 8.77 2.57
N ASP A 291 -15.04 9.09 3.24
CA ASP A 291 -13.93 9.81 2.59
C ASP A 291 -12.94 8.91 1.85
N ASN A 292 -13.14 7.60 1.94
CA ASN A 292 -12.33 6.55 1.33
C ASN A 292 -13.15 5.60 0.45
N VAL A 293 -12.46 4.84 -0.40
CA VAL A 293 -13.05 3.71 -1.12
C VAL A 293 -12.88 2.44 -0.26
N PRO A 294 -13.96 1.74 0.12
CA PRO A 294 -13.92 0.45 0.81
C PRO A 294 -13.22 -0.63 -0.03
N THR A 295 -12.63 -1.63 0.61
CA THR A 295 -11.85 -2.67 -0.08
C THR A 295 -12.65 -3.95 -0.32
N ALA A 296 -13.48 -4.34 0.64
CA ALA A 296 -14.27 -5.56 0.65
C ALA A 296 -15.78 -5.30 0.52
N LEU A 297 -16.22 -4.04 0.51
CA LEU A 297 -17.64 -3.68 0.45
C LEU A 297 -18.00 -3.05 -0.92
N PRO A 298 -18.18 -3.85 -1.99
CA PRO A 298 -18.38 -3.35 -3.35
C PRO A 298 -19.60 -2.45 -3.56
N SER A 299 -20.63 -2.51 -2.71
CA SER A 299 -21.77 -1.60 -2.83
C SER A 299 -21.50 -0.20 -2.27
N PHE A 300 -20.44 -0.02 -1.50
CA PHE A 300 -20.09 1.25 -0.87
C PHE A 300 -19.09 2.04 -1.74
N LYS A 301 -19.22 3.37 -1.76
CA LYS A 301 -18.40 4.26 -2.60
C LYS A 301 -17.89 5.46 -1.83
N ARG A 302 -16.72 5.95 -2.22
CA ARG A 302 -16.20 7.24 -1.74
C ARG A 302 -17.19 8.35 -2.06
N GLY A 303 -17.38 9.27 -1.11
CA GLY A 303 -18.31 10.38 -1.19
C GLY A 303 -19.78 9.98 -0.97
N GLN A 304 -20.05 8.71 -0.68
CA GLN A 304 -21.39 8.26 -0.36
C GLN A 304 -21.82 8.79 1.02
N ASP A 305 -23.03 9.34 1.08
CA ASP A 305 -23.72 9.64 2.33
C ASP A 305 -24.16 8.33 2.99
N LEU A 306 -23.80 8.17 4.26
CA LEU A 306 -24.09 7.00 5.07
C LEU A 306 -24.70 7.41 6.40
N HIS A 307 -25.52 6.50 6.92
CA HIS A 307 -26.09 6.56 8.26
C HIS A 307 -25.63 5.31 9.00
N ILE A 308 -24.86 5.49 10.07
CA ILE A 308 -24.43 4.39 10.92
C ILE A 308 -25.06 4.54 12.30
N ARG A 309 -25.44 3.42 12.92
CA ARG A 309 -25.98 3.46 14.27
C ARG A 309 -24.86 3.77 15.26
N ARG A 310 -25.19 4.46 16.35
CA ARG A 310 -24.23 4.80 17.41
C ARG A 310 -23.51 3.55 17.97
N GLU A 311 -24.20 2.41 18.03
CA GLU A 311 -23.62 1.15 18.50
C GLU A 311 -22.56 0.57 17.56
N ASP A 312 -22.63 0.92 16.28
CA ASP A 312 -21.67 0.51 15.25
C ASP A 312 -20.47 1.47 15.19
N VAL A 313 -20.40 2.49 16.05
CA VAL A 313 -19.24 3.39 16.17
C VAL A 313 -18.20 2.78 17.12
N ASP A 314 -16.96 2.71 16.66
CA ASP A 314 -15.82 2.18 17.41
C ASP A 314 -14.90 3.27 17.93
N ASP A 315 -14.77 4.37 17.19
CA ASP A 315 -13.91 5.50 17.55
C ASP A 315 -14.45 6.80 16.96
N TRP A 316 -13.93 7.92 17.43
CA TRP A 316 -14.27 9.25 16.94
C TRP A 316 -13.11 10.20 17.16
N LEU A 317 -13.01 11.25 16.36
CA LEU A 317 -12.05 12.32 16.59
C LEU A 317 -12.51 13.65 16.00
N TYR A 318 -11.96 14.74 16.53
CA TYR A 318 -12.05 16.07 15.95
C TYR A 318 -10.80 16.88 16.30
N LEU A 319 -10.62 18.02 15.65
CA LEU A 319 -9.61 19.00 16.02
C LEU A 319 -10.21 20.08 16.91
N ASP A 320 -9.63 20.32 18.09
CA ASP A 320 -10.03 21.41 18.97
C ASP A 320 -9.64 22.80 18.41
N ALA A 321 -9.90 23.86 19.19
CA ALA A 321 -9.61 25.23 18.79
C ALA A 321 -8.10 25.48 18.54
N GLU A 322 -7.25 24.74 19.24
CA GLU A 322 -5.79 24.74 19.11
C GLU A 322 -5.29 23.78 18.00
N ARG A 323 -6.21 23.21 17.21
CA ARG A 323 -5.96 22.23 16.16
C ARG A 323 -5.25 20.97 16.66
N GLN A 324 -5.49 20.60 17.92
CA GLN A 324 -5.03 19.35 18.49
C GLN A 324 -6.11 18.26 18.33
N PRO A 325 -5.71 17.03 17.99
CA PRO A 325 -6.65 15.91 17.93
C PRO A 325 -7.22 15.61 19.32
N VAL A 326 -8.53 15.47 19.38
CA VAL A 326 -9.27 14.94 20.53
C VAL A 326 -9.97 13.67 20.08
N GLY A 327 -9.81 12.57 20.84
CA GLY A 327 -10.32 11.25 20.46
C GLY A 327 -9.26 10.41 19.76
N GLY A 328 -9.67 9.56 18.81
CA GLY A 328 -8.79 8.71 18.03
C GLY A 328 -8.10 7.64 18.89
N PHE A 329 -8.84 7.06 19.84
CA PHE A 329 -8.29 6.15 20.85
C PHE A 329 -7.71 4.87 20.25
N THR A 330 -8.24 4.44 19.10
CA THR A 330 -7.76 3.26 18.39
C THR A 330 -6.49 3.55 17.59
N LEU A 331 -6.22 4.80 17.20
CA LEU A 331 -5.10 5.14 16.32
C LEU A 331 -3.73 4.67 16.87
N PRO A 332 -3.36 4.91 18.15
CA PRO A 332 -2.08 4.44 18.67
C PRO A 332 -1.95 2.92 18.68
N VAL A 333 -3.07 2.19 18.85
CA VAL A 333 -3.09 0.72 18.83
C VAL A 333 -2.86 0.21 17.41
N LEU A 334 -3.48 0.86 16.43
CA LEU A 334 -3.29 0.54 15.01
C LEU A 334 -1.86 0.85 14.56
N GLU A 335 -1.31 2.00 14.96
CA GLU A 335 0.09 2.36 14.70
C GLU A 335 1.05 1.30 15.26
N GLU A 336 0.88 0.88 16.52
CA GLU A 336 1.70 -0.16 17.12
C GLU A 336 1.57 -1.52 16.38
N ALA A 337 0.38 -1.85 15.90
CA ALA A 337 0.14 -3.08 15.16
C ALA A 337 0.86 -3.07 13.79
N VAL A 338 0.84 -1.93 13.09
CA VAL A 338 1.58 -1.74 11.83
C VAL A 338 3.09 -1.85 12.08
N ASP A 339 3.60 -1.17 13.11
CA ASP A 339 5.03 -1.19 13.45
C ASP A 339 5.54 -2.60 13.82
N ARG A 340 4.72 -3.41 14.49
CA ARG A 340 5.06 -4.81 14.80
C ARG A 340 5.01 -5.73 13.58
N GLY A 341 4.18 -5.42 12.58
CA GLY A 341 4.11 -6.17 11.33
C GLY A 341 5.29 -5.90 10.39
N ALA A 342 6.01 -4.79 10.59
CA ALA A 342 7.15 -4.37 9.77
C ALA A 342 8.53 -4.82 10.31
N GLN A 343 8.58 -5.62 11.40
CA GLN A 343 9.82 -6.17 12.01
C GLN A 343 9.98 -7.66 11.73
#